data_AF-A0A382G9W5-F1
#
_entry.id   AF-A0A382G9W5-F1
#
_cell.length_a   1.000
_cell.length_b   1.000
_cell.length_c   1.000
_cell.angle_alpha   90.00
_cell.angle_beta   90.00
_cell.angle_gamma   90.00
#
_symmetry.space_group_name_H-M   'P 1'
#
loop_
_entity.id
_entity.type
_entity.pdbx_description
1 polymer ?
#
loop_
_entity_poly.entity_id
_entity_poly.type
_entity_poly.pdbx_seq_one_letter_code
_entity_poly.pdbx_strand_id
1 'polypeptide(L)'
;MNFKILTNSPDFKDPDPKLEQYATPVDTTLEIIKKANSRGHLSGKVADLGCGTGRLAIGAAILGADVTGFEIDAKALDIAIQYS
;
A
#
# COMPACT_ATOMS: atom_id res chain seq x y z
N MET A 1 4.01 15.36 -3.44
CA MET A 1 3.27 14.15 -3.06
C MET A 1 1.93 14.57 -2.48
N ASN A 2 0.80 14.10 -3.01
CA ASN A 2 -0.51 14.45 -2.46
C ASN A 2 -0.80 13.57 -1.24
N PHE A 3 -0.40 14.04 -0.06
CA PHE A 3 -0.55 13.31 1.22
C PHE A 3 -2.00 12.93 1.52
N LYS A 4 -2.98 13.66 0.97
CA LYS A 4 -4.40 13.39 1.19
C LYS A 4 -4.84 12.02 0.68
N ILE A 5 -4.22 11.52 -0.38
CA ILE A 5 -4.53 10.18 -0.91
C ILE A 5 -4.07 9.14 0.12
N LEU A 6 -2.83 9.23 0.59
CA LEU A 6 -2.33 8.27 1.56
C LEU A 6 -3.08 8.34 2.89
N THR A 7 -3.42 9.53 3.39
CA THR A 7 -4.18 9.70 4.64
C THR A 7 -5.61 9.18 4.55
N ASN A 8 -6.22 9.22 3.36
CA ASN A 8 -7.59 8.76 3.14
C ASN A 8 -7.65 7.30 2.66
N SER A 9 -6.51 6.62 2.54
CA SER A 9 -6.47 5.21 2.13
C SER A 9 -7.20 4.33 3.15
N PRO A 10 -8.02 3.39 2.69
CA PRO A 10 -8.94 2.63 3.52
C PRO A 10 -8.21 1.70 4.48
N ASP A 11 -8.85 1.44 5.61
CA ASP A 11 -8.48 0.37 6.53
C ASP A 11 -9.30 -0.90 6.23
N PHE A 12 -8.94 -2.01 6.87
CA PHE A 12 -9.70 -3.24 6.83
C PHE A 12 -11.10 -3.02 7.40
N LYS A 13 -12.13 -3.55 6.71
CA LYS A 13 -13.53 -3.48 7.19
C LYS A 13 -13.85 -4.54 8.26
N ASP A 14 -13.26 -5.72 8.12
CA ASP A 14 -13.50 -6.90 8.97
C ASP A 14 -12.18 -7.70 9.06
N PRO A 15 -11.20 -7.23 9.86
CA PRO A 15 -9.87 -7.82 9.89
C PRO A 15 -9.85 -9.20 10.54
N ASP A 16 -9.16 -10.16 9.91
CA ASP A 16 -8.85 -11.48 10.50
C ASP A 16 -7.50 -11.42 11.25
N PRO A 17 -7.48 -11.55 12.60
CA PRO A 17 -6.24 -11.56 13.37
C PRO A 17 -5.29 -12.69 13.00
N LYS A 18 -5.79 -13.82 12.47
CA LYS A 18 -4.94 -14.96 12.06
C LYS A 18 -4.10 -14.67 10.83
N LEU A 19 -4.51 -13.67 10.05
CA LEU A 19 -3.79 -13.16 8.89
C LEU A 19 -2.98 -11.89 9.21
N GLU A 20 -2.97 -11.47 10.48
CA GLU A 20 -2.30 -10.23 10.92
C GLU A 20 -2.76 -8.99 10.14
N GLN A 21 -4.07 -8.89 9.86
CA GLN A 21 -4.64 -7.79 9.07
C GLN A 21 -4.70 -6.47 9.86
N TYR A 22 -3.66 -5.67 9.72
CA TYR A 22 -3.63 -4.27 10.13
C TYR A 22 -3.01 -3.42 9.02
N ALA A 23 -3.63 -2.30 8.68
CA ALA A 23 -3.08 -1.46 7.64
C ALA A 23 -1.82 -0.73 8.15
N THR A 24 -0.74 -0.72 7.36
CA THR A 24 0.50 -0.01 7.71
C THR A 24 0.18 1.45 8.06
N PRO A 25 0.60 2.01 9.20
CA PRO A 25 0.33 3.41 9.50
C PRO A 25 0.82 4.35 8.40
N VAL A 26 0.12 5.48 8.19
CA VAL A 26 0.38 6.42 7.08
C VAL A 26 1.78 7.04 7.18
N ASP A 27 2.20 7.39 8.39
CA ASP A 27 3.53 7.90 8.71
C ASP A 27 4.63 6.85 8.43
N THR A 28 4.39 5.60 8.82
CA THR A 28 5.29 4.47 8.54
C THR A 28 5.42 4.23 7.05
N THR A 29 4.29 4.23 6.32
CA THR A 29 4.26 4.11 4.86
C THR A 29 5.10 5.22 4.21
N LEU A 30 4.91 6.47 4.66
CA LEU A 30 5.61 7.63 4.15
C LEU A 30 7.13 7.49 4.29
N GLU A 31 7.59 7.06 5.46
CA GLU A 31 9.03 6.90 5.70
C GLU A 31 9.63 5.78 4.84
N ILE A 32 8.92 4.67 4.66
CA ILE A 32 9.34 3.56 3.78
C ILE A 32 9.46 4.04 2.33
N ILE A 33 8.41 4.65 1.78
CA ILE A 33 8.40 5.05 0.35
C ILE A 33 9.41 6.17 0.08
N LYS A 34 9.58 7.14 0.98
CA LYS A 34 10.63 8.17 0.87
C LYS A 34 12.02 7.52 0.83
N LYS A 35 12.26 6.56 1.71
CA LYS A 35 13.55 5.87 1.78
C LYS A 35 13.82 5.05 0.53
N ALA A 36 12.83 4.32 0.03
CA ALA A 36 12.94 3.57 -1.23
C ALA A 36 13.17 4.51 -2.43
N ASN A 37 12.42 5.61 -2.51
CA ASN A 37 12.53 6.58 -3.60
C ASN A 37 13.89 7.29 -3.63
N SER A 38 14.40 7.72 -2.47
CA SER A 38 15.73 8.36 -2.38
C SER A 38 16.88 7.46 -2.82
N ARG A 39 16.65 6.14 -2.89
CA ARG A 39 17.60 5.16 -3.43
C ARG A 39 17.30 4.77 -4.89
N GLY A 40 16.31 5.40 -5.52
CA GLY A 40 15.89 5.11 -6.90
C GLY A 40 15.09 3.81 -7.07
N HIS A 41 14.68 3.15 -5.99
CA HIS A 41 14.03 1.83 -6.04
C HIS A 41 12.57 1.86 -6.50
N LEU A 42 11.97 3.05 -6.69
CA LEU A 42 10.58 3.22 -7.16
C LEU A 42 10.49 3.67 -8.63
N SER A 43 11.59 3.58 -9.38
CA SER A 43 11.66 3.99 -10.80
C SER A 43 11.25 2.89 -11.80
N GLY A 44 10.71 1.78 -11.32
CA GLY A 44 10.39 0.61 -12.15
C GLY A 44 9.30 -0.26 -11.54
N LYS A 45 9.38 -1.58 -11.78
CA LYS A 45 8.40 -2.55 -11.30
C LYS A 45 8.61 -2.85 -9.82
N VAL A 46 7.54 -2.79 -9.03
CA VAL A 46 7.54 -3.06 -7.60
C VAL A 46 6.47 -4.10 -7.29
N ALA A 47 6.79 -5.05 -6.42
CA ALA A 47 5.81 -5.98 -5.88
C ALA A 47 5.53 -5.61 -4.41
N ASP A 48 4.24 -5.53 -4.04
CA ASP A 48 3.79 -5.39 -2.66
C ASP A 48 3.18 -6.72 -2.19
N LEU A 49 3.86 -7.41 -1.29
CA LEU A 49 3.50 -8.77 -0.86
C LEU A 49 2.73 -8.70 0.47
N GLY A 50 1.49 -9.20 0.48
CA GLY A 50 0.57 -8.96 1.59
C GLY A 50 0.10 -7.50 1.57
N CYS A 51 -0.34 -7.02 0.40
CA CYS A 51 -0.64 -5.60 0.23
C CYS A 51 -1.83 -5.14 1.06
N GLY A 52 -2.67 -6.07 1.56
CA GLY A 52 -3.87 -5.75 2.33
C GLY A 52 -4.77 -4.80 1.56
N THR A 53 -5.12 -3.68 2.19
CA THR A 53 -5.91 -2.59 1.57
C THR A 53 -5.09 -1.68 0.64
N GLY A 54 -3.83 -2.01 0.38
CA GLY A 54 -3.00 -1.44 -0.70
C GLY A 54 -2.17 -0.22 -0.33
N ARG A 55 -2.07 0.17 0.95
CA ARG A 55 -1.49 1.47 1.34
C ARG A 55 -0.03 1.66 0.90
N LEU A 56 0.82 0.63 1.02
CA LEU A 56 2.20 0.68 0.52
C LEU A 56 2.22 0.76 -1.01
N ALA A 57 1.46 -0.11 -1.69
CA ALA A 57 1.34 -0.09 -3.14
C ALA A 57 0.89 1.26 -3.70
N ILE A 58 -0.17 1.86 -3.14
CA ILE A 58 -0.67 3.18 -3.52
C ILE A 58 0.42 4.25 -3.28
N GLY A 59 1.10 4.19 -2.13
CA GLY A 59 2.19 5.12 -1.82
C GLY A 59 3.34 5.04 -2.82
N ALA A 60 3.74 3.84 -3.23
CA ALA A 60 4.75 3.62 -4.25
C ALA A 60 4.30 4.09 -5.64
N ALA A 61 3.04 3.82 -6.02
CA ALA A 61 2.46 4.23 -7.29
C ALA A 61 2.37 5.77 -7.43
N ILE A 62 2.02 6.49 -6.35
CA ILE A 62 2.02 7.97 -6.32
C ILE A 62 3.42 8.55 -6.65
N LEU A 63 4.49 7.80 -6.37
CA LEU A 63 5.87 8.19 -6.67
C LEU A 63 6.36 7.71 -8.04
N GLY A 64 5.49 7.07 -8.84
CA GLY A 64 5.77 6.68 -10.22
C GLY A 64 6.21 5.23 -10.42
N ALA A 65 6.12 4.38 -9.38
CA ALA A 65 6.37 2.96 -9.54
C ALA A 65 5.23 2.26 -10.29
N ASP A 66 5.57 1.25 -11.09
CA ASP A 66 4.62 0.29 -11.66
C ASP A 66 4.44 -0.85 -10.65
N VAL A 67 3.36 -0.80 -9.86
CA VAL A 67 3.19 -1.67 -8.68
C VAL A 67 2.22 -2.81 -8.96
N THR A 68 2.60 -4.03 -8.58
CA THR A 68 1.70 -5.19 -8.49
C THR A 68 1.52 -5.59 -7.03
N GLY A 69 0.30 -5.49 -6.52
CA GLY A 69 -0.06 -5.96 -5.17
C GLY A 69 -0.49 -7.43 -5.17
N PHE A 70 -0.04 -8.18 -4.18
CA PHE A 70 -0.42 -9.57 -3.93
C PHE A 70 -1.07 -9.68 -2.56
N GLU A 71 -2.27 -10.24 -2.50
CA GLU A 71 -3.03 -10.42 -1.25
C GLU A 71 -3.80 -11.74 -1.33
N ILE A 72 -3.82 -12.49 -0.21
CA ILE A 72 -4.49 -13.78 -0.12
C ILE A 72 -5.98 -13.61 0.25
N ASP A 73 -6.31 -12.56 0.99
CA ASP A 73 -7.70 -12.22 1.30
C ASP A 73 -8.35 -11.37 0.20
N ALA A 74 -9.24 -11.99 -0.56
CA ALA A 74 -10.00 -11.33 -1.61
C ALA A 74 -10.77 -10.09 -1.11
N LYS A 75 -11.25 -10.08 0.15
CA LYS A 75 -11.97 -8.91 0.69
C LYS A 75 -11.06 -7.70 0.86
N ALA A 76 -9.84 -7.91 1.34
CA ALA A 76 -8.85 -6.84 1.47
C ALA A 76 -8.38 -6.35 0.09
N LEU A 77 -8.17 -7.28 -0.85
CA LEU A 77 -7.82 -6.96 -2.23
C LEU A 77 -8.91 -6.13 -2.94
N ASP A 78 -10.19 -6.46 -2.74
CA ASP A 78 -11.30 -5.69 -3.27
C ASP A 78 -11.30 -4.24 -2.76
N ILE A 79 -10.96 -4.03 -1.48
CA ILE A 79 -10.82 -2.68 -0.91
C ILE A 79 -9.66 -1.94 -1.58
N ALA A 80 -8.52 -2.60 -1.80
CA ALA A 80 -7.37 -2.01 -2.48
C ALA A 80 -7.72 -1.59 -3.91
N ILE A 81 -8.35 -2.48 -4.69
CA ILE A 81 -8.76 -2.24 -6.08
C ILE A 81 -9.77 -1.10 -6.18
N GLN A 82 -10.71 -0.98 -5.25
CA GLN A 82 -11.69 0.10 -5.25
C GLN A 82 -11.07 1.47 -4.99
N TYR A 83 -9.93 1.52 -4.32
CA TYR A 83 -9.27 2.76 -3.94
C TYR A 83 -8.16 3.20 -4.91
N SER A 84 -7.47 2.25 -5.54
CA SER A 84 -6.39 2.47 -6.51
C SER A 84 -6.87 3.14 -7.79
#